data_AF-K5VZE0-F1
#
_entry.id   AF-K5VZE0-F1
#
_cell.length_a   1.000
_cell.length_b   1.000
_cell.length_c   1.000
_cell.angle_alpha   90.00
_cell.angle_beta   90.00
_cell.angle_gamma   90.00
#
_symmetry.space_group_name_H-M   'P 1'
#
loop_
_entity.id
_entity.type
_entity.pdbx_description
1 polymer ?
#
loop_
_entity_poly.entity_id
_entity_poly.type
_entity_poly.pdbx_seq_one_letter_code
_entity_poly.pdbx_strand_id
1 'polypeptide(L)' 'MLTLQLAYKPFGVGEWTYTTVSHEVAKSLASEYASYGWPVMIDGLPFATEKDLAA' A
#
# COMPACT_ATOMS: atom_id res chain seq x y z
N MET A 1 -0.86 -6.64 19.43
CA MET A 1 -0.63 -5.58 18.43
C MET A 1 -0.71 -6.25 17.06
N LEU A 2 -1.66 -5.88 16.19
CA LEU A 2 -1.81 -6.48 14.86
C LEU A 2 -0.92 -5.75 13.86
N THR A 3 -0.08 -6.50 13.16
CA THR A 3 0.83 -5.99 12.14
C THR A 3 0.44 -6.55 10.78
N LEU A 4 0.62 -5.75 9.74
CA LEU A 4 0.37 -6.14 8.34
C LEU A 4 1.65 -5.92 7.54
N GLN A 5 1.84 -6.71 6.49
CA GLN A 5 2.90 -6.52 5.53
C GLN A 5 2.44 -5.54 4.46
N LEU A 6 3.09 -4.39 4.38
CA LEU A 6 2.95 -3.44 3.29
C LEU A 6 4.01 -3.73 2.23
N ALA A 7 3.59 -3.87 0.98
CA ALA A 7 4.48 -3.93 -0.18
C ALA A 7 4.20 -2.75 -1.10
N TYR A 8 5.22 -2.04 -1.55
CA TYR A 8 5.06 -0.92 -2.48
C TYR A 8 6.24 -0.80 -3.45
N LYS A 9 6.02 -0.16 -4.60
CA LYS A 9 7.08 0.16 -5.56
C LYS A 9 7.37 1.67 -5.57
N PRO A 10 8.54 2.12 -5.08
CA PRO A 10 8.94 3.52 -5.20
C PRO A 10 8.91 3.98 -6.67
N PHE A 11 8.30 5.13 -6.91
CA PHE A 11 8.09 5.72 -8.25
C PHE A 11 7.34 4.83 -9.26
N GLY A 12 6.71 3.73 -8.81
CA GLY A 12 6.00 2.79 -9.67
C GLY A 12 6.86 1.91 -10.58
N VAL A 13 8.18 2.11 -10.62
CA VAL A 13 9.10 1.41 -11.53
C VAL A 13 10.20 0.60 -10.83
N GLY A 14 10.32 0.73 -9.50
CA GLY A 14 11.33 0.00 -8.71
C GLY A 14 10.95 -1.44 -8.37
N GLU A 15 11.90 -2.09 -7.67
CA GLU A 15 11.65 -3.35 -6.96
C GLU A 15 10.58 -3.17 -5.87
N TRP A 16 9.93 -4.26 -5.50
CA TRP A 16 9.00 -4.25 -4.39
C TRP A 16 9.75 -4.09 -3.06
N THR A 17 9.41 -3.03 -2.32
CA THR A 17 9.85 -2.83 -0.95
C THR A 17 8.80 -3.41 -0.01
N TYR A 18 9.23 -4.28 0.90
CA TYR A 18 8.36 -4.92 1.89
C TYR A 18 8.66 -4.36 3.28
N THR A 19 7.63 -4.03 4.04
CA THR A 19 7.75 -3.60 5.43
C THR A 19 6.62 -4.15 6.28
N THR A 20 6.91 -4.50 7.53
CA THR A 20 5.90 -4.95 8.49
C THR A 20 5.65 -3.85 9.48
N VAL A 21 4.44 -3.31 9.47
CA VAL A 21 4.04 -2.17 10.31
C VAL A 21 2.70 -2.45 10.99
N SER A 22 2.31 -1.61 11.94
CA SER A 22 0.99 -1.74 12.57
C SER A 22 -0.14 -1.51 11.55
N HIS A 23 -1.30 -2.10 11.81
CA HIS A 23 -2.46 -2.00 10.92
C HIS A 23 -2.81 -0.55 10.50
N GLU A 24 -2.83 0.38 11.44
CA GLU A 24 -3.15 1.80 11.15
C GLU A 24 -2.08 2.44 10.25
N VAL A 25 -0.80 2.15 10.52
CA VAL A 25 0.32 2.67 9.72
C VAL A 25 0.31 2.06 8.32
N ALA A 26 0.03 0.76 8.18
CA ALA A 26 -0.06 0.10 6.88
C ALA A 26 -1.12 0.76 5.99
N LYS A 27 -2.31 1.05 6.55
CA LYS A 27 -3.39 1.73 5.83
C LYS A 27 -3.03 3.16 5.45
N SER A 28 -2.45 3.92 6.38
CA SER A 28 -2.06 5.31 6.13
C SER A 28 -1.02 5.41 5.02
N LEU A 29 0.03 4.59 5.09
CA LEU A 29 1.09 4.56 4.08
C LEU A 29 0.58 4.05 2.74
N ALA A 30 -0.28 3.02 2.74
CA ALA A 30 -0.84 2.51 1.50
C ALA A 30 -1.68 3.56 0.76
N SER A 31 -2.50 4.31 1.50
CA SER A 31 -3.28 5.42 0.94
C SER A 31 -2.38 6.52 0.39
N GLU A 32 -1.31 6.88 1.09
CA GLU A 32 -0.35 7.90 0.65
C GLU A 32 0.37 7.47 -0.62
N TYR A 33 0.93 6.27 -0.64
CA TYR A 33 1.67 5.75 -1.79
C TYR A 33 0.77 5.51 -3.01
N ALA A 34 -0.45 5.01 -2.80
CA ALA A 34 -1.44 4.91 -3.88
C ALA A 34 -1.81 6.29 -4.43
N SER A 35 -1.89 7.33 -3.59
CA SER A 35 -2.15 8.70 -4.05
C SER A 35 -1.04 9.26 -4.96
N TYR A 36 0.19 8.75 -4.83
CA TYR A 36 1.30 9.05 -5.72
C TYR A 36 1.29 8.23 -7.01
N GLY A 37 0.29 7.37 -7.20
CA GLY A 37 0.19 6.43 -8.32
C GLY A 37 1.14 5.24 -8.19
N TRP A 38 1.67 4.98 -7.00
CA TRP A 38 2.56 3.85 -6.80
C TRP A 38 1.73 2.58 -6.60
N PRO A 39 2.13 1.44 -7.20
CA PRO A 39 1.57 0.14 -6.89
C PRO A 39 1.81 -0.21 -5.42
N VAL A 40 0.75 -0.59 -4.72
CA VAL A 40 0.78 -0.95 -3.30
C VAL A 40 -0.04 -2.21 -3.04
N MET A 41 0.42 -3.05 -2.13
CA MET A 41 -0.30 -4.20 -1.60
C MET A 41 -0.23 -4.22 -0.06
N ILE A 42 -1.29 -4.73 0.57
CA ILE A 42 -1.32 -5.06 1.99
C ILE A 42 -1.57 -6.56 2.11
N ASP A 43 -0.69 -7.28 2.79
CA ASP A 43 -0.70 -8.74 2.93
C ASP A 43 -0.86 -9.49 1.59
N GLY A 44 -0.23 -8.94 0.54
CA GLY A 44 -0.27 -9.50 -0.81
C GLY A 44 -1.56 -9.20 -1.60
N LEU A 45 -2.49 -8.44 -1.05
CA LEU A 45 -3.68 -7.98 -1.75
C LEU A 45 -3.47 -6.57 -2.30
N PRO A 46 -3.82 -6.29 -3.57
CA PRO A 46 -3.77 -4.94 -4.13
C PRO A 46 -4.56 -3.96 -3.28
N PHE A 47 -3.94 -2.84 -2.93
CA PHE A 47 -4.61 -1.79 -2.20
C PHE A 47 -5.50 -1.00 -3.17
N ALA A 48 -6.81 -1.22 -3.10
CA ALA A 48 -7.79 -0.43 -3.82
C ALA A 48 -8.18 0.78 -2.97
N THR A 49 -7.81 1.98 -3.43
CA THR A 49 -8.35 3.21 -2.88
C THR A 49 -9.84 3.28 -3.22
N GLU A 50 -10.70 3.80 -2.34
CA GLU A 50 -12.15 3.96 -2.63
C GLU A 50 -12.42 4.80 -3.91
N LYS A 51 -11.41 5.54 -4.38
CA LYS A 51 -11.40 6.25 -5.65
C LYS A 51 -11.48 5.34 -6.89
N ASP A 52 -11.06 4.08 -6.80
CA ASP A 52 -11.16 3.06 -7.87
C ASP A 52 -12.56 2.40 -7.93
N LEU A 53 -13.31 2.41 -6.83
CA LEU A 53 -14.64 1.78 -6.72
C LEU A 53 -15.79 2.70 -7.13
N ALA A 54 -15.50 3.98 -7.40
CA ALA A 54 -16.49 5.01 -7.74
C ALA A 54 -16.56 5.35 -9.25
N ALA A 55 -15.91 4.55 -10.11
CA ALA A 55 -15.89 4.72 -11.56
C ALA A 55 -16.83 3.73 -12.28
#